data_AF-X1GCK3-F1
#
_entry.id   AF-X1GCK3-F1
#
_cell.length_a   1.000
_cell.length_b   1.000
_cell.length_c   1.000
_cell.angle_alpha   90.00
_cell.angle_beta   90.00
_cell.angle_gamma   90.00
#
_symmetry.space_group_name_H-M   'P 1'
#
loop_
_entity.id
_entity.type
_entity.pdbx_description
1 polymer ?
#
loop_
_entity_poly.entity_id
_entity_poly.type
_entity_poly.pdbx_seq_one_letter_code
_entity_poly.pdbx_strand_id
1 'polypeptide(L)'
;MIIPKKLLRKYVAYAKQKIKPRLTEEAAEEIKKFYVDLRNKPVTSEAALRPIPISARQLQALIRISEASAKVRLSDIVTKEDAKLSIEIMKYYLMQVGYDYESGTFDIDKATIGITASQRSKIFTVRDIITQLEDSLGKMIPIEEIEKELEGKLSKDEIEEAIDKLTSQGEIFKPRRGYVGKT
;
A
#
# COMPACT_ATOMS: atom_id res chain seq x y z
N MET A 1 -0.73 4.66 35.51
CA MET A 1 -1.92 5.47 35.86
C MET A 1 -3.15 4.80 35.27
N ILE A 2 -4.14 4.42 36.07
CA ILE A 2 -5.36 3.74 35.59
C ILE A 2 -6.50 4.77 35.54
N ILE A 3 -7.14 4.94 34.38
CA ILE A 3 -8.28 5.86 34.23
C ILE A 3 -9.57 5.10 34.56
N PRO A 4 -10.40 5.57 35.52
CA PRO A 4 -11.67 4.93 35.83
C PRO A 4 -12.64 4.95 34.63
N LYS A 5 -13.27 3.82 34.32
CA LYS A 5 -14.24 3.67 33.22
C LYS A 5 -15.34 4.73 33.20
N LYS A 6 -15.86 5.07 34.39
CA LYS A 6 -16.92 6.10 34.55
C LYS A 6 -16.42 7.49 34.18
N LEU A 7 -15.17 7.81 34.51
CA LEU A 7 -14.55 9.08 34.16
C LEU A 7 -14.33 9.20 32.65
N LEU A 8 -13.76 8.17 32.01
CA LEU A 8 -13.55 8.16 30.56
C LEU A 8 -14.86 8.35 29.78
N ARG A 9 -15.94 7.68 30.20
CA ARG A 9 -17.27 7.86 29.58
C ARG A 9 -17.77 9.30 29.68
N LYS A 10 -17.65 9.92 30.87
CA LYS A 10 -18.03 11.32 31.07
C LYS A 10 -17.16 12.26 30.23
N TYR A 11 -15.86 11.99 30.14
CA TYR A 11 -14.92 12.77 29.35
C TYR A 11 -15.28 12.77 27.86
N VAL A 12 -15.50 11.59 27.28
CA VAL A 12 -15.92 11.45 25.87
C VAL A 12 -17.27 12.14 25.62
N ALA A 13 -18.23 12.00 26.54
CA ALA A 13 -19.53 12.66 26.42
C ALA A 13 -19.39 14.20 26.45
N TYR A 14 -18.59 14.72 27.37
CA TYR A 14 -18.32 16.15 27.47
C TYR A 14 -17.65 16.69 26.21
N ALA A 15 -16.58 16.04 25.74
CA ALA A 15 -15.85 16.41 24.53
C ALA A 15 -16.78 16.46 23.29
N LYS A 16 -17.67 15.47 23.13
CA LYS A 16 -18.63 15.42 22.01
C LYS A 16 -19.69 16.52 22.06
N GLN A 17 -20.16 16.89 23.25
CA GLN A 17 -21.28 17.83 23.40
C GLN A 17 -20.84 19.29 23.46
N LYS A 18 -19.68 19.56 24.07
CA LYS A 18 -19.25 20.92 24.40
C LYS A 18 -18.22 21.49 23.44
N ILE A 19 -17.38 20.66 22.84
CA ILE A 19 -16.25 21.11 22.05
C ILE A 19 -16.61 21.06 20.57
N LYS A 20 -16.48 22.20 19.89
CA LYS A 20 -16.77 22.34 18.45
C LYS A 20 -15.55 22.98 17.77
N PRO A 21 -14.48 22.18 17.54
CA PRO A 21 -13.22 22.71 17.04
C PRO A 21 -13.39 23.43 15.71
N ARG A 22 -12.67 24.54 15.53
CA ARG A 22 -12.57 25.24 14.26
C ARG A 22 -11.18 25.08 13.67
N LEU A 23 -11.12 24.85 12.37
CA LEU A 23 -9.87 24.72 11.63
C LEU A 23 -9.16 26.07 11.58
N THR A 24 -7.87 26.07 11.92
CA THR A 24 -7.00 27.24 11.69
C THR A 24 -6.52 27.26 10.24
N GLU A 25 -6.12 28.44 9.76
CA GLU A 25 -5.55 28.60 8.41
C GLU A 25 -4.32 27.71 8.22
N GLU A 26 -3.44 27.64 9.24
CA GLU A 26 -2.24 26.82 9.20
C GLU A 26 -2.56 25.31 9.09
N ALA A 27 -3.56 24.83 9.83
CA ALA A 27 -4.01 23.45 9.74
C ALA A 27 -4.65 23.15 8.38
N ALA A 28 -5.44 24.10 7.85
CA ALA A 28 -6.09 23.97 6.55
C ALA A 28 -5.05 23.87 5.41
N GLU A 29 -4.04 24.73 5.41
CA GLU A 29 -3.00 24.73 4.38
C GLU A 29 -2.14 23.45 4.45
N GLU A 30 -1.82 22.94 5.64
CA GLU A 30 -1.09 21.67 5.80
C GLU A 30 -1.87 20.48 5.23
N ILE A 31 -3.16 20.37 5.53
CA ILE A 31 -4.03 19.31 5.01
C ILE A 31 -4.17 19.42 3.48
N LYS A 32 -4.37 20.64 2.98
CA LYS A 32 -4.53 20.92 1.55
C LYS A 32 -3.26 20.56 0.78
N LYS A 33 -2.09 20.97 1.28
CA LYS A 33 -0.79 20.65 0.69
C LYS A 33 -0.63 19.13 0.56
N PHE A 34 -0.81 18.39 1.66
CA PHE A 34 -0.72 16.94 1.65
C PHE A 34 -1.71 16.28 0.68
N TYR A 35 -2.97 16.73 0.64
CA TYR A 35 -3.98 16.18 -0.26
C TYR A 35 -3.63 16.42 -1.74
N VAL A 36 -3.16 17.62 -2.08
CA VAL A 36 -2.74 17.95 -3.46
C VAL A 36 -1.52 17.13 -3.85
N ASP A 37 -0.52 17.02 -2.97
CA ASP A 37 0.67 16.19 -3.20
C ASP A 37 0.28 14.72 -3.40
N LEU A 38 -0.59 14.18 -2.56
CA LEU A 38 -1.09 12.81 -2.65
C LEU A 38 -1.87 12.56 -3.95
N ARG A 39 -2.63 13.55 -4.43
CA ARG A 39 -3.43 13.44 -5.66
C ARG A 39 -2.60 13.59 -6.94
N ASN A 40 -1.55 14.41 -6.89
CA ASN A 40 -0.69 14.70 -8.04
C ASN A 40 0.46 13.71 -8.20
N LYS A 41 0.75 12.87 -7.20
CA LYS A 41 1.78 11.85 -7.30
C LYS A 41 1.47 10.89 -8.46
N PRO A 42 2.34 10.84 -9.49
CA PRO A 42 2.16 9.90 -10.58
C PRO A 42 2.28 8.50 -10.03
N VAL A 43 1.35 7.64 -10.42
CA VAL A 43 1.36 6.23 -10.08
C VAL A 43 2.33 5.60 -11.04
N THR A 44 3.61 5.60 -10.68
CA THR A 44 4.68 5.01 -11.49
C THR A 44 4.58 3.49 -11.34
N SER A 45 3.63 2.88 -12.02
CA SER A 45 3.54 1.43 -12.11
C SER A 45 2.89 1.07 -13.45
N GLU A 46 3.72 0.55 -14.35
CA GLU A 46 3.30 -0.22 -15.54
C GLU A 46 2.52 -1.49 -15.15
N ALA A 47 2.48 -1.85 -13.85
CA ALA A 47 1.63 -2.89 -13.34
C ALA A 47 0.18 -2.39 -13.16
N ALA A 48 -0.74 -3.04 -13.87
CA ALA A 48 -2.18 -2.81 -13.94
C ALA A 48 -2.97 -3.00 -12.62
N LEU A 49 -2.41 -2.63 -11.46
CA LEU A 49 -3.13 -2.55 -10.20
C LEU A 49 -3.55 -1.10 -9.98
N ARG A 50 -4.84 -0.84 -10.23
CA ARG A 50 -5.43 0.49 -10.18
C ARG A 50 -5.05 1.19 -8.88
N PRO A 51 -4.42 2.37 -8.93
CA PRO A 51 -4.17 3.16 -7.73
C PRO A 51 -5.48 3.38 -6.98
N ILE A 52 -5.45 3.27 -5.65
CA ILE A 52 -6.61 3.65 -4.83
C ILE A 52 -6.97 5.09 -5.20
N PRO A 53 -8.15 5.34 -5.78
CA PRO A 53 -8.46 6.66 -6.29
C PRO A 53 -8.56 7.64 -5.12
N ILE A 54 -7.65 8.60 -5.09
CA ILE A 54 -7.65 9.68 -4.09
C ILE A 54 -8.76 10.66 -4.46
N SER A 55 -9.89 10.51 -3.77
CA SER A 55 -11.07 11.36 -3.95
C SER A 55 -11.16 12.46 -2.89
N ALA A 56 -12.03 13.45 -3.13
CA ALA A 56 -12.34 14.50 -2.15
C ALA A 56 -12.85 13.97 -0.79
N ARG A 57 -13.31 12.71 -0.72
CA ARG A 57 -13.67 12.07 0.55
C ARG A 57 -12.46 11.93 1.49
N GLN A 58 -11.26 11.74 0.95
CA GLN A 58 -10.05 11.65 1.77
C GLN A 58 -9.68 12.99 2.40
N LEU A 59 -9.91 14.09 1.69
CA LEU A 59 -9.77 15.44 2.25
C LEU A 59 -10.72 15.64 3.45
N GLN A 60 -11.99 15.25 3.30
CA GLN A 60 -12.96 15.32 4.40
C GLN A 60 -12.57 14.42 5.57
N ALA A 61 -12.01 13.23 5.30
CA ALA A 61 -11.53 12.33 6.32
C ALA A 61 -10.39 12.95 7.13
N LEU A 62 -9.41 13.57 6.45
CA LEU A 62 -8.30 14.27 7.10
C LEU A 62 -8.81 15.36 8.04
N ILE A 63 -9.73 16.20 7.58
CA ILE A 63 -10.33 17.28 8.40
C ILE A 63 -11.02 16.69 9.64
N ARG A 64 -11.84 15.65 9.48
CA ARG A 64 -12.56 15.01 10.59
C ARG A 64 -11.64 14.39 11.63
N ILE A 65 -10.53 13.78 11.21
CA ILE A 65 -9.54 13.21 12.13
C ILE A 65 -8.82 14.32 12.89
N SER A 66 -8.46 15.43 12.24
CA SER A 66 -7.86 16.60 12.91
C SER A 66 -8.81 17.24 13.93
N GLU A 67 -10.09 17.40 13.58
CA GLU A 67 -11.12 17.87 14.52
C GLU A 67 -11.30 16.89 15.70
N ALA A 68 -11.25 15.58 15.44
CA ALA A 68 -11.34 14.57 16.50
C ALA A 68 -10.13 14.65 17.44
N SER A 69 -8.92 14.88 16.91
CA SER A 69 -7.71 15.12 17.71
C SER A 69 -7.91 16.31 18.65
N ALA A 70 -8.26 17.48 18.13
CA ALA A 70 -8.54 18.68 18.91
C ALA A 70 -9.63 18.47 19.96
N LYS A 71 -10.68 17.72 19.61
CA LYS A 71 -11.80 17.40 20.50
C LYS A 71 -11.38 16.51 21.68
N VAL A 72 -10.53 15.51 21.46
CA VAL A 72 -10.04 14.62 22.52
C VAL A 72 -9.21 15.37 23.55
N ARG A 73 -8.56 16.46 23.15
CA ARG A 73 -7.80 17.35 24.05
C ARG A 73 -8.60 18.55 24.56
N LEU A 74 -9.93 18.54 24.35
CA LEU A 74 -10.87 19.60 24.73
C LEU A 74 -10.54 20.99 24.16
N SER A 75 -9.94 21.04 22.98
CA SER A 75 -9.59 22.28 22.28
C SER A 75 -10.67 22.67 21.29
N ASP A 76 -11.12 23.93 21.33
CA ASP A 76 -12.01 24.51 20.32
C ASP A 76 -11.29 24.98 19.05
N ILE A 77 -9.97 24.75 18.98
CA ILE A 77 -9.13 25.13 17.85
C ILE A 77 -8.35 23.89 17.39
N VAL A 78 -8.40 23.62 16.08
CA VAL A 78 -7.57 22.60 15.43
C VAL A 78 -6.25 23.24 15.03
N THR A 79 -5.15 22.73 15.59
CA THR A 79 -3.81 23.27 15.32
C THR A 79 -3.13 22.53 14.17
N LYS A 80 -1.97 23.04 13.74
CA LYS A 80 -1.14 22.38 12.73
C LYS A 80 -0.72 20.97 13.17
N GLU A 81 -0.49 20.76 14.46
CA GLU A 81 -0.13 19.45 15.04
C GLU A 81 -1.26 18.43 14.88
N ASP A 82 -2.52 18.85 15.07
CA ASP A 82 -3.68 17.99 14.85
C ASP A 82 -3.78 17.57 13.36
N ALA A 83 -3.46 18.49 12.44
CA ALA A 83 -3.38 18.20 11.01
C ALA A 83 -2.26 17.19 10.68
N LYS A 84 -1.06 17.38 11.26
CA LYS A 84 0.06 16.45 11.08
C LYS A 84 -0.26 15.05 11.59
N LEU A 85 -0.89 14.93 12.75
CA LEU A 85 -1.35 13.64 13.29
C LEU A 85 -2.32 12.94 12.34
N SER A 86 -3.29 13.69 11.81
CA SER A 86 -4.26 13.17 10.83
C SER A 86 -3.58 12.65 9.56
N ILE A 87 -2.57 13.39 9.06
CA ILE A 87 -1.75 13.00 7.92
C ILE A 87 -0.96 11.72 8.23
N GLU A 88 -0.34 11.61 9.41
CA GLU A 88 0.39 10.40 9.81
C GLU A 88 -0.50 9.16 9.86
N ILE A 89 -1.72 9.29 10.39
CA ILE A 89 -2.71 8.20 10.40
C ILE A 89 -3.08 7.80 8.96
N MET A 90 -3.28 8.77 8.07
CA MET A 90 -3.56 8.50 6.66
C MET A 90 -2.39 7.80 5.98
N LYS A 91 -1.15 8.26 6.19
CA LYS A 91 0.07 7.61 5.68
C LYS A 91 0.19 6.17 6.16
N TYR A 92 -0.08 5.93 7.46
CA TYR A 92 -0.07 4.59 8.02
C TYR A 92 -1.11 3.69 7.35
N TYR A 93 -2.35 4.17 7.20
CA TYR A 93 -3.38 3.45 6.46
C TYR A 93 -2.96 3.13 5.02
N LEU A 94 -2.44 4.13 4.31
CA LEU A 94 -1.95 3.98 2.94
C LEU A 94 -0.84 2.91 2.85
N MET A 95 0.10 2.89 3.79
CA MET A 95 1.13 1.87 3.88
C MET A 95 0.55 0.47 4.11
N GLN A 96 -0.48 0.33 4.97
CA GLN A 96 -1.15 -0.96 5.20
C GLN A 96 -1.86 -1.48 3.95
N VAL A 97 -2.37 -0.60 3.09
CA VAL A 97 -2.99 -0.98 1.80
C VAL A 97 -1.99 -1.03 0.65
N GLY A 98 -0.69 -0.93 0.95
CA GLY A 98 0.36 -1.11 -0.04
C GLY A 98 0.75 0.13 -0.82
N TYR A 99 0.57 1.32 -0.26
CA TYR A 99 1.05 2.58 -0.83
C TYR A 99 2.19 3.14 0.03
N ASP A 100 3.41 3.16 -0.51
CA ASP A 100 4.54 3.80 0.14
C ASP A 100 4.57 5.29 -0.22
N TYR A 101 4.32 6.13 0.78
CA TYR A 101 4.29 7.57 0.61
C TYR A 101 5.67 8.18 0.36
N GLU A 102 6.75 7.62 0.92
CA GLU A 102 8.09 8.21 0.82
C GLU A 102 8.72 7.95 -0.56
N SER A 103 8.52 6.76 -1.12
CA SER A 103 8.99 6.38 -2.46
C SER A 103 8.01 6.73 -3.58
N GLY A 104 6.72 6.94 -3.28
CA GLY A 104 5.68 7.17 -4.29
C GLY A 104 5.32 5.91 -5.09
N THR A 105 5.70 4.73 -4.60
CA THR A 105 5.43 3.44 -5.25
C THR A 105 4.38 2.63 -4.48
N PHE A 106 3.56 1.85 -5.18
CA PHE A 106 2.60 0.94 -4.56
C PHE A 106 3.32 -0.36 -4.11
N ASP A 107 3.88 -0.38 -2.91
CA ASP A 107 4.41 -1.60 -2.30
C ASP A 107 3.33 -2.43 -1.57
N ILE A 108 2.40 -2.99 -2.36
CA ILE A 108 1.38 -3.99 -1.94
C ILE A 108 1.98 -5.29 -1.35
N ASP A 109 3.29 -5.52 -1.44
CA ASP A 109 3.88 -6.85 -1.18
C ASP A 109 3.98 -7.21 0.27
N LYS A 110 4.21 -6.22 1.13
CA LYS A 110 4.34 -6.46 2.56
C LYS A 110 3.02 -6.86 3.20
N ALA A 111 1.90 -6.37 2.67
CA ALA A 111 0.58 -6.59 3.25
C ALA A 111 -0.08 -7.91 2.81
N THR A 112 0.25 -8.41 1.61
CA THR A 112 -0.45 -9.58 1.04
C THR A 112 0.44 -10.82 0.84
N ILE A 113 1.76 -10.68 0.60
CA ILE A 113 2.60 -11.80 0.11
C ILE A 113 3.89 -12.02 0.92
N GLY A 114 4.33 -11.05 1.74
CA GLY A 114 5.54 -11.23 2.58
C GLY A 114 6.85 -11.22 1.79
N ILE A 115 6.84 -10.69 0.56
CA ILE A 115 8.03 -10.53 -0.30
C ILE A 115 8.56 -9.10 -0.25
N THR A 116 9.87 -8.96 -0.41
CA THR A 116 10.52 -7.64 -0.57
C THR A 116 10.31 -7.11 -1.99
N ALA A 117 10.43 -5.79 -2.18
CA ALA A 117 10.34 -5.17 -3.51
C ALA A 117 11.31 -5.79 -4.55
N SER A 118 12.51 -6.19 -4.10
CA SER A 118 13.47 -6.92 -4.93
C SER A 118 12.97 -8.31 -5.33
N GLN A 119 12.42 -9.08 -4.37
CA GLN A 119 11.83 -10.41 -4.66
C GLN A 119 10.61 -10.31 -5.58
N ARG A 120 9.80 -9.25 -5.45
CA ARG A 120 8.67 -9.01 -6.34
C ARG A 120 9.11 -8.70 -7.76
N SER A 121 10.09 -7.81 -7.94
CA SER A 121 10.63 -7.51 -9.27
C SER A 121 11.12 -8.78 -9.97
N LYS A 122 11.76 -9.69 -9.23
CA LYS A 122 12.18 -11.01 -9.72
C LYS A 122 11.00 -11.87 -10.16
N ILE A 123 9.93 -11.93 -9.34
CA ILE A 123 8.70 -12.68 -9.67
C ILE A 123 8.02 -12.14 -10.92
N PHE A 124 7.89 -10.82 -11.08
CA PHE A 124 7.34 -10.22 -12.29
C PHE A 124 8.19 -10.51 -13.52
N THR A 125 9.51 -10.37 -13.40
CA THR A 125 10.43 -10.66 -14.51
C THR A 125 10.27 -12.11 -14.98
N VAL A 126 10.18 -13.07 -14.05
CA VAL A 126 9.94 -14.48 -14.36
C VAL A 126 8.57 -14.69 -15.00
N ARG A 127 7.51 -14.04 -14.49
CA ARG A 127 6.14 -14.12 -15.05
C ARG A 127 6.06 -13.59 -16.48
N ASP A 128 6.71 -12.47 -16.76
CA ASP A 128 6.70 -11.82 -18.07
C ASP A 128 7.42 -12.70 -19.09
N ILE A 129 8.57 -13.28 -18.72
CA ILE A 129 9.28 -14.26 -19.54
C ILE A 129 8.42 -15.50 -19.79
N ILE A 130 7.75 -16.05 -18.77
CA ILE A 130 6.83 -17.18 -18.95
C ILE A 130 5.72 -16.82 -19.95
N THR A 131 5.18 -15.61 -19.90
CA THR A 131 4.13 -15.17 -20.83
C THR A 131 4.68 -15.02 -22.26
N GLN A 132 5.88 -14.47 -22.43
CA GLN A 132 6.54 -14.36 -23.74
C GLN A 132 6.90 -15.72 -24.35
N LEU A 133 7.35 -16.66 -23.51
CA LEU A 133 7.65 -18.02 -23.93
C LEU A 133 6.38 -18.82 -24.20
N GLU A 134 5.25 -18.51 -23.57
CA GLU A 134 3.95 -19.12 -23.88
C GLU A 134 3.52 -18.82 -25.32
N ASP A 135 3.74 -17.57 -25.78
CA ASP A 135 3.44 -17.17 -27.16
C ASP A 135 4.31 -17.89 -28.19
N SER A 136 5.54 -18.28 -27.82
CA SER A 136 6.53 -18.87 -28.72
C SER A 136 6.58 -20.40 -28.71
N LEU A 137 6.43 -21.01 -27.53
CA LEU A 137 6.59 -22.46 -27.26
C LEU A 137 5.25 -23.14 -26.90
N GLY A 138 4.18 -22.37 -26.73
CA GLY A 138 2.88 -22.84 -26.28
C GLY A 138 2.80 -23.03 -24.76
N LYS A 139 1.72 -23.68 -24.31
CA LYS A 139 1.36 -23.80 -22.87
C LYS A 139 2.33 -24.60 -22.00
N MET A 140 3.37 -25.20 -22.60
CA MET A 140 4.29 -26.11 -21.92
C MET A 140 5.72 -25.62 -22.11
N ILE A 141 6.21 -24.87 -21.13
CA ILE A 141 7.49 -24.16 -21.22
C ILE A 141 8.54 -24.93 -20.41
N PRO A 142 9.66 -25.34 -21.02
CA PRO A 142 10.79 -25.93 -20.29
C PRO A 142 11.40 -24.90 -19.33
N ILE A 143 11.69 -25.32 -18.09
CA ILE A 143 12.36 -24.46 -17.10
C ILE A 143 13.75 -24.04 -17.60
N GLU A 144 14.42 -24.89 -18.36
CA GLU A 144 15.73 -24.62 -18.97
C GLU A 144 15.70 -23.40 -19.91
N GLU A 145 14.61 -23.18 -20.66
CA GLU A 145 14.47 -22.01 -21.53
C GLU A 145 14.22 -20.73 -20.73
N ILE A 146 13.52 -20.82 -19.60
CA ILE A 146 13.34 -19.70 -18.66
C ILE A 146 14.68 -19.33 -18.02
N GLU A 147 15.47 -20.33 -17.59
CA GLU A 147 16.81 -20.12 -17.05
C GLU A 147 17.74 -19.45 -18.05
N LYS A 148 17.64 -19.82 -19.33
CA LYS A 148 18.46 -19.30 -20.42
C LYS A 148 18.12 -17.85 -20.77
N GLU A 149 16.84 -17.50 -20.83
CA GLU A 149 16.40 -16.11 -21.08
C GLU A 149 16.68 -15.17 -19.90
N LEU A 150 16.76 -15.72 -18.69
CA LEU A 150 17.09 -14.98 -17.47
C LEU A 150 18.58 -15.07 -17.08
N GLU A 151 19.40 -15.70 -17.91
CA GLU A 151 20.83 -15.86 -17.67
C GLU A 151 21.50 -14.48 -17.61
N GLY A 152 22.10 -14.17 -16.46
CA GLY A 152 22.74 -12.86 -16.20
C GLY A 152 21.83 -11.79 -15.57
N LYS A 153 20.51 -12.02 -15.48
CA LYS A 153 19.58 -11.12 -14.77
C LYS A 153 19.19 -11.62 -13.38
N LEU A 154 19.06 -12.93 -13.21
CA LEU A 154 18.75 -13.59 -11.93
C LEU A 154 19.65 -14.82 -11.74
N SER A 155 19.86 -15.22 -10.48
CA SER A 155 20.46 -16.52 -10.17
C SER A 155 19.45 -17.66 -10.35
N LYS A 156 19.95 -18.89 -10.53
CA LYS A 156 19.08 -20.08 -10.63
C LYS A 156 18.19 -20.25 -9.40
N ASP A 157 18.74 -20.03 -8.21
CA ASP A 157 18.00 -20.10 -6.94
C ASP A 157 16.87 -19.06 -6.87
N GLU A 158 17.09 -17.86 -7.42
CA GLU A 158 16.07 -16.80 -7.45
C GLU A 158 14.94 -17.09 -8.43
N ILE A 159 15.25 -17.72 -9.56
CA ILE A 159 14.26 -18.17 -10.55
C ILE A 159 13.41 -19.29 -9.95
N GLU A 160 14.02 -20.24 -9.25
CA GLU A 160 13.31 -21.34 -8.59
C GLU A 160 12.39 -20.82 -7.46
N GLU A 161 12.87 -19.90 -6.63
CA GLU A 161 12.06 -19.26 -5.58
C GLU A 161 10.85 -18.51 -6.18
N ALA A 162 11.04 -17.84 -7.32
CA ALA A 162 9.97 -17.14 -8.01
C ALA A 162 8.92 -18.10 -8.61
N ILE A 163 9.36 -19.18 -9.26
CA ILE A 163 8.48 -20.22 -9.82
C ILE A 163 7.65 -20.89 -8.72
N ASP A 164 8.23 -21.18 -7.56
CA ASP A 164 7.52 -21.80 -6.45
C ASP A 164 6.47 -20.86 -5.85
N LYS A 165 6.75 -19.55 -5.78
CA LYS A 165 5.77 -18.55 -5.37
C LYS A 165 4.62 -18.42 -6.37
N LEU A 166 4.91 -18.35 -7.66
CA LEU A 166 3.87 -18.32 -8.71
C LEU A 166 3.01 -19.59 -8.69
N THR A 167 3.60 -20.74 -8.35
CA THR A 167 2.88 -22.02 -8.21
C THR A 167 1.97 -22.02 -6.97
N SER A 168 2.47 -21.57 -5.82
CA SER A 168 1.67 -21.49 -4.59
C SER A 168 0.49 -20.50 -4.68
N GLN A 169 0.62 -19.47 -5.51
CA GLN A 169 -0.44 -18.50 -5.79
C GLN A 169 -1.45 -18.98 -6.85
N GLY A 170 -1.19 -20.13 -7.49
CA GLY A 170 -2.06 -20.73 -8.49
C GLY A 170 -1.99 -20.06 -9.86
N GLU A 171 -1.02 -19.18 -10.11
CA GLU A 171 -0.86 -18.50 -11.40
C GLU A 171 -0.21 -19.38 -12.46
N ILE A 172 0.64 -20.32 -12.03
CA ILE A 172 1.27 -21.34 -12.87
C ILE A 172 1.15 -22.71 -12.21
N PHE A 173 1.28 -23.76 -13.00
CA PHE A 173 1.32 -25.14 -12.57
C PHE A 173 2.48 -25.89 -13.22
N LYS A 174 2.93 -26.98 -12.59
CA LYS A 174 4.01 -27.85 -13.08
C LYS A 174 3.39 -29.14 -13.68
N PRO A 175 3.08 -29.18 -15.01
CA PRO A 175 2.45 -30.35 -15.63
C PRO A 175 3.34 -31.61 -15.60
N ARG A 176 4.66 -31.43 -15.70
CA ARG A 176 5.66 -32.49 -15.68
C ARG A 176 6.95 -31.95 -15.08
N ARG A 177 7.79 -32.82 -14.51
CA ARG A 177 9.12 -32.45 -14.01
C ARG A 177 9.91 -31.73 -15.10
N GLY A 178 10.41 -30.53 -14.80
CA GLY A 178 11.16 -29.69 -15.73
C GLY A 178 10.31 -28.73 -16.60
N TYR A 179 8.98 -28.71 -16.42
CA TYR A 179 8.08 -27.85 -17.21
C TYR A 179 7.16 -27.03 -16.32
N VAL A 180 6.84 -25.82 -16.78
CA VAL A 180 5.82 -24.94 -16.20
C VAL A 180 4.79 -24.57 -17.27
N GLY A 181 3.56 -24.36 -16.84
CA GLY A 181 2.47 -23.87 -17.68
C GLY A 181 1.60 -22.91 -16.88
N LYS A 182 0.96 -21.96 -17.55
CA LYS A 182 0.06 -20.99 -16.91
C LYS A 182 -1.31 -21.63 -16.69
N THR A 183 -1.87 -21.47 -15.48
CA THR A 183 -3.17 -22.05 -15.08
C THR A 183 -4.32 -21.53 -15.92
#